data_AF-A0A7Y2ICG6-F1
#
_entry.id   AF-A0A7Y2ICG6-F1
#
_cell.length_a   1.000
_cell.length_b   1.000
_cell.length_c   1.000
_cell.angle_alpha   90.00
_cell.angle_beta   90.00
_cell.angle_gamma   90.00
#
_symmetry.space_group_name_H-M   'P 1'
#
loop_
_entity.id
_entity.type
_entity.pdbx_description
1 polymer ?
#
loop_
_entity_poly.entity_id
_entity_poly.type
_entity_poly.pdbx_seq_one_letter_code
_entity_poly.pdbx_strand_id
1 'polypeptide(L)'
;MVTHSKDRSTVLAAAALVFRAHGYLGTSVQQLVTATGRSRSSLYGTYGDKAGLFSATLRWYVQNQLAIDATETTSMQLRRSLDALRSSSSDVLPCLVVRSCSELADLPPDAAELLMATMERQWTAFIDSPDGAGAERRGTVALALQYGLATLFAAGVPLEILQDTASAERK
;
A
#
# COMPACT_ATOMS: atom_id res chain seq x y z
N MET A 1 -14.66 -25.33 -17.56
CA MET A 1 -14.65 -25.25 -16.08
C MET A 1 -13.78 -24.05 -15.67
N VAL A 2 -14.31 -22.83 -15.69
CA VAL A 2 -13.55 -21.58 -15.56
C VAL A 2 -14.38 -20.54 -14.80
N THR A 3 -14.13 -20.35 -13.49
CA THR A 3 -14.67 -19.19 -12.72
C THR A 3 -13.93 -18.86 -11.40
N HIS A 4 -13.06 -19.71 -10.86
CA HIS A 4 -12.46 -19.47 -9.53
C HIS A 4 -11.46 -18.30 -9.43
N SER A 5 -10.72 -17.96 -10.49
CA SER A 5 -9.69 -16.90 -10.40
C SER A 5 -10.27 -15.49 -10.29
N LYS A 6 -11.35 -15.22 -11.04
CA LYS A 6 -12.01 -13.90 -11.07
C LYS A 6 -12.75 -13.62 -9.77
N ASP A 7 -13.32 -14.66 -9.16
CA ASP A 7 -13.96 -14.58 -7.86
C ASP A 7 -12.95 -14.29 -6.73
N ARG A 8 -11.79 -14.97 -6.79
CA ARG A 8 -10.70 -14.74 -5.84
C ARG A 8 -10.18 -13.30 -5.91
N SER A 9 -9.94 -12.76 -7.09
CA SER A 9 -9.46 -11.37 -7.22
C SER A 9 -10.49 -10.36 -6.72
N THR A 10 -11.79 -10.57 -6.97
CA THR A 10 -12.84 -9.70 -6.41
C THR A 10 -12.90 -9.75 -4.88
N VAL A 11 -12.74 -10.92 -4.27
CA VAL A 11 -12.70 -11.06 -2.80
C VAL A 11 -11.49 -10.34 -2.21
N LEU A 12 -10.29 -10.53 -2.79
CA LEU A 12 -9.08 -9.88 -2.30
C LEU A 12 -9.11 -8.36 -2.53
N ALA A 13 -9.69 -7.89 -3.63
CA ALA A 13 -9.89 -6.46 -3.87
C ALA A 13 -10.82 -5.83 -2.82
N ALA A 14 -11.94 -6.48 -2.50
CA ALA A 14 -12.85 -6.00 -1.47
C ALA A 14 -12.22 -6.05 -0.07
N ALA A 15 -11.50 -7.13 0.27
CA ALA A 15 -10.76 -7.23 1.53
C ALA A 15 -9.69 -6.13 1.64
N ALA A 16 -9.00 -5.80 0.55
CA ALA A 16 -7.99 -4.73 0.53
C ALA A 16 -8.59 -3.37 0.89
N LEU A 17 -9.83 -3.07 0.47
CA LEU A 17 -10.51 -1.83 0.86
C LEU A 17 -10.76 -1.77 2.37
N VAL A 18 -11.22 -2.88 2.97
CA VAL A 18 -11.47 -2.96 4.41
C VAL A 18 -10.17 -2.80 5.20
N PHE A 19 -9.11 -3.52 4.81
CA PHE A 19 -7.81 -3.43 5.48
C PHE A 19 -7.15 -2.05 5.30
N ARG A 20 -7.34 -1.38 4.15
CA ARG A 20 -6.90 0.01 3.97
C ARG A 20 -7.63 0.98 4.91
N ALA A 21 -8.91 0.72 5.16
CA ALA A 21 -9.75 1.56 6.01
C ALA A 21 -9.45 1.37 7.51
N HIS A 22 -9.27 0.12 7.93
CA HIS A 22 -9.25 -0.24 9.36
C HIS A 22 -7.93 -0.79 9.86
N GLY A 23 -6.96 -1.05 8.98
CA GLY A 23 -5.72 -1.75 9.35
C GLY A 23 -5.96 -3.25 9.56
N TYR A 24 -4.90 -4.02 9.79
CA TYR A 24 -5.00 -5.44 10.09
C TYR A 24 -5.65 -5.64 11.47
N LEU A 25 -5.19 -4.92 12.49
CA LEU A 25 -5.67 -5.03 13.86
C LEU A 25 -7.13 -4.57 13.99
N GLY A 26 -7.46 -3.42 13.41
CA GLY A 26 -8.81 -2.84 13.48
C GLY A 26 -9.85 -3.52 12.60
N THR A 27 -9.45 -4.42 11.70
CA THR A 27 -10.39 -5.16 10.85
C THR A 27 -11.02 -6.35 11.59
N SER A 28 -12.34 -6.34 11.64
CA SER A 28 -13.16 -7.46 12.11
C SER A 28 -13.58 -8.38 10.96
N VAL A 29 -13.88 -9.64 11.29
CA VAL A 29 -14.42 -10.59 10.31
C VAL A 29 -15.78 -10.14 9.77
N GLN A 30 -16.57 -9.40 10.54
CA GLN A 30 -17.89 -8.96 10.10
C GLN A 30 -17.78 -7.93 8.99
N GLN A 31 -16.84 -6.98 9.10
CA GLN A 31 -16.53 -6.04 8.03
C GLN A 31 -16.07 -6.77 6.76
N LEU A 32 -15.23 -7.80 6.91
CA LEU A 32 -14.76 -8.61 5.78
C LEU A 32 -15.91 -9.38 5.11
N VAL A 33 -16.80 -10.01 5.89
CA VAL A 33 -17.99 -10.71 5.39
C VAL A 33 -18.89 -9.74 4.63
N THR A 34 -19.18 -8.58 5.21
CA THR A 34 -20.02 -7.56 4.59
C THR A 34 -19.43 -7.04 3.28
N ALA A 35 -18.13 -6.73 3.26
CA ALA A 35 -17.48 -6.17 2.07
C ALA A 35 -17.27 -7.19 0.95
N THR A 36 -16.93 -8.44 1.30
CA THR A 36 -16.63 -9.49 0.31
C THR A 36 -17.86 -10.24 -0.19
N GLY A 37 -19.00 -10.13 0.51
CA GLY A 37 -20.20 -10.92 0.23
C GLY A 37 -20.05 -12.42 0.53
N ARG A 38 -18.99 -12.82 1.24
CA ARG A 38 -18.68 -14.22 1.57
C ARG A 38 -18.96 -14.50 3.03
N SER A 39 -19.45 -15.71 3.33
CA SER A 39 -19.62 -16.13 4.73
C SER A 39 -18.27 -16.30 5.42
N ARG A 40 -18.25 -16.15 6.75
CA ARG A 40 -17.04 -16.38 7.57
C ARG A 40 -16.43 -17.76 7.31
N SER A 41 -17.26 -18.79 7.24
CA SER A 41 -16.82 -20.17 6.99
C SER A 41 -16.19 -20.32 5.61
N SER A 42 -16.73 -19.65 4.57
CA SER A 42 -16.14 -19.67 3.22
C SER A 42 -14.80 -18.94 3.17
N LEU A 43 -14.70 -17.76 3.79
CA LEU A 43 -13.45 -16.99 3.84
C LEU A 43 -12.35 -17.79 4.56
N TYR A 44 -12.61 -18.21 5.80
CA TYR A 44 -11.60 -18.89 6.61
C TYR A 44 -11.38 -20.34 6.16
N GLY A 45 -12.35 -20.99 5.53
CA GLY A 45 -12.12 -22.27 4.84
C GLY A 45 -11.14 -22.14 3.66
N THR A 46 -11.08 -20.98 3.00
CA THR A 46 -10.18 -20.74 1.87
C THR A 46 -8.81 -20.22 2.31
N TYR A 47 -8.79 -19.33 3.31
CA TYR A 47 -7.59 -18.58 3.71
C TYR A 47 -7.06 -18.97 5.11
N GLY A 48 -7.67 -19.96 5.76
CA GLY A 48 -7.36 -20.38 7.14
C GLY A 48 -8.01 -19.47 8.19
N ASP A 49 -7.63 -18.20 8.21
CA ASP A 49 -8.07 -17.23 9.21
C ASP A 49 -7.91 -15.77 8.72
N LYS A 50 -7.98 -14.79 9.64
CA LYS A 50 -7.75 -13.38 9.31
C LYS A 50 -6.31 -13.13 8.86
N ALA A 51 -5.33 -13.83 9.45
CA ALA A 51 -3.92 -13.69 9.13
C ALA A 51 -3.65 -14.16 7.70
N GLY A 52 -4.08 -15.38 7.33
CA GLY A 52 -3.92 -15.89 5.98
C GLY A 52 -4.70 -15.10 4.92
N LEU A 53 -5.90 -14.59 5.26
CA LEU A 53 -6.63 -13.68 4.36
C LEU A 53 -5.88 -12.35 4.17
N PHE A 54 -5.33 -11.79 5.24
CA PHE A 54 -4.54 -10.56 5.17
C PHE A 54 -3.29 -10.76 4.30
N SER A 55 -2.51 -11.81 4.55
CA SER A 55 -1.30 -12.11 3.76
C SER A 55 -1.62 -12.33 2.28
N ALA A 56 -2.71 -13.04 1.97
CA ALA A 56 -3.18 -13.20 0.60
C ALA A 56 -3.60 -11.87 -0.04
N THR A 57 -4.25 -11.00 0.73
CA THR A 57 -4.71 -9.69 0.29
C THR A 57 -3.55 -8.74 0.02
N LEU A 58 -2.58 -8.66 0.93
CA LEU A 58 -1.38 -7.85 0.77
C LEU A 58 -0.57 -8.28 -0.45
N ARG A 59 -0.38 -9.60 -0.64
CA ARG A 59 0.30 -10.16 -1.82
C ARG A 59 -0.39 -9.79 -3.11
N TRP A 60 -1.71 -9.96 -3.17
CA TRP A 60 -2.49 -9.55 -4.34
C TRP A 60 -2.38 -8.04 -4.57
N TYR A 61 -2.46 -7.22 -3.52
CA TYR A 61 -2.39 -5.77 -3.62
C TYR A 61 -1.03 -5.31 -4.18
N VAL A 62 0.07 -5.82 -3.64
CA VAL A 62 1.43 -5.52 -4.14
C VAL A 62 1.59 -5.92 -5.61
N GLN A 63 1.02 -7.06 -6.02
CA GLN A 63 1.15 -7.55 -7.40
C GLN A 63 0.27 -6.80 -8.42
N ASN A 64 -0.88 -6.26 -8.00
CA ASN A 64 -1.91 -5.77 -8.94
C ASN A 64 -2.19 -4.27 -8.82
N GLN A 65 -1.90 -3.66 -7.67
CA GLN A 65 -2.26 -2.27 -7.37
C GLN A 65 -1.04 -1.39 -7.10
N LEU A 66 0.06 -1.99 -6.66
CA LEU A 66 1.32 -1.28 -6.47
C LEU A 66 2.14 -1.34 -7.77
N ALA A 67 2.04 -0.29 -8.58
CA ALA A 67 2.92 -0.13 -9.74
C ALA A 67 4.32 0.30 -9.26
N ILE A 68 5.25 -0.65 -9.21
CA ILE A 68 6.69 -0.35 -9.04
C ILE A 68 7.31 -0.45 -10.43
N ASP A 69 7.50 0.68 -11.09
CA ASP A 69 8.25 0.74 -12.34
C ASP A 69 9.71 1.09 -12.03
N ALA A 70 10.58 0.09 -12.12
CA ALA A 70 12.02 0.22 -11.85
C ALA A 70 12.75 1.08 -12.91
N THR A 71 12.07 1.48 -14.00
CA THR A 71 12.64 2.35 -15.04
C THR A 71 12.33 3.84 -14.82
N GLU A 72 11.43 4.17 -13.88
CA GLU A 72 11.11 5.55 -13.54
C GLU A 72 12.17 6.16 -12.61
N THR A 73 12.64 7.37 -12.93
CA THR A 73 13.49 8.15 -11.99
C THR A 73 12.75 8.46 -10.69
N THR A 74 13.50 8.70 -9.61
CA THR A 74 12.95 9.13 -8.31
C THR A 74 11.95 10.29 -8.43
N SER A 75 12.26 11.29 -9.26
CA SER A 75 11.41 12.45 -9.49
C SER A 75 10.08 12.10 -10.17
N MET A 76 10.06 11.10 -11.06
CA MET A 76 8.83 10.65 -11.72
C MET A 76 7.92 9.90 -10.75
N GLN A 77 8.47 9.00 -9.95
CA GLN A 77 7.71 8.23 -8.96
C GLN A 77 7.10 9.14 -7.86
N LEU A 78 7.85 10.16 -7.40
CA LEU A 78 7.32 11.16 -6.46
C LEU A 78 6.19 12.00 -7.09
N ARG A 79 6.35 12.45 -8.35
CA ARG A 79 5.30 13.16 -9.08
C ARG A 79 4.05 12.31 -9.24
N ARG A 80 4.19 11.05 -9.63
CA ARG A 80 3.09 10.10 -9.75
C ARG A 80 2.36 9.90 -8.43
N SER A 81 3.09 9.84 -7.31
CA SER A 81 2.50 9.76 -5.98
C SER A 81 1.70 11.02 -5.64
N LEU A 82 2.22 12.21 -5.94
CA LEU A 82 1.50 13.47 -5.78
C LEU A 82 0.27 13.57 -6.71
N ASP A 83 0.37 13.11 -7.96
CA ASP A 83 -0.73 13.09 -8.92
C ASP A 83 -1.82 12.10 -8.51
N ALA A 84 -1.44 10.97 -7.90
CA ALA A 84 -2.38 10.06 -7.27
C ALA A 84 -3.13 10.75 -6.13
N LEU A 85 -2.46 11.55 -5.30
CA LEU A 85 -3.11 12.35 -4.24
C LEU A 85 -4.01 13.46 -4.81
N ARG A 86 -3.65 14.07 -5.94
CA ARG A 86 -4.48 15.11 -6.61
C ARG A 86 -5.75 14.55 -7.25
N SER A 87 -5.65 13.37 -7.85
CA SER A 87 -6.78 12.68 -8.46
C SER A 87 -7.68 11.99 -7.43
N SER A 88 -7.25 11.98 -6.16
CA SER A 88 -7.97 11.41 -5.03
C SER A 88 -8.94 12.44 -4.42
N SER A 89 -10.18 12.02 -4.16
CA SER A 89 -11.08 12.76 -3.29
C SER A 89 -10.61 12.68 -1.82
N SER A 90 -11.20 13.49 -0.95
CA SER A 90 -10.93 13.49 0.51
C SER A 90 -11.19 12.13 1.19
N ASP A 91 -11.86 11.20 0.52
CA ASP A 91 -12.19 9.87 1.06
C ASP A 91 -11.18 8.78 0.67
N VAL A 92 -10.04 9.15 0.06
CA VAL A 92 -9.05 8.16 -0.36
C VAL A 92 -8.26 7.62 0.82
N LEU A 93 -8.51 6.34 1.08
CA LEU A 93 -7.77 5.56 2.07
C LEU A 93 -6.29 5.48 1.69
N PRO A 94 -5.37 5.51 2.66
CA PRO A 94 -3.95 5.30 2.38
C PRO A 94 -3.73 3.95 1.69
N CYS A 95 -2.64 3.83 0.93
CA CYS A 95 -2.32 2.56 0.28
C CYS A 95 -2.12 1.46 1.33
N LEU A 96 -2.40 0.20 0.97
CA LEU A 96 -2.37 -0.88 1.96
C LEU A 96 -0.98 -1.07 2.56
N VAL A 97 0.08 -0.85 1.79
CA VAL A 97 1.48 -0.91 2.24
C VAL A 97 1.72 0.11 3.36
N VAL A 98 1.41 1.38 3.12
CA VAL A 98 1.55 2.46 4.12
C VAL A 98 0.71 2.18 5.36
N ARG A 99 -0.53 1.74 5.18
CA ARG A 99 -1.40 1.38 6.32
C ARG A 99 -0.80 0.26 7.16
N SER A 100 -0.18 -0.73 6.52
CA SER A 100 0.42 -1.88 7.18
C SER A 100 1.70 -1.54 7.94
N CYS A 101 2.46 -0.51 7.52
CA CYS A 101 3.68 -0.08 8.21
C CYS A 101 3.43 0.30 9.68
N SER A 102 2.27 0.88 10.00
CA SER A 102 1.93 1.30 11.36
C SER A 102 1.66 0.12 12.31
N GLU A 103 1.44 -1.07 11.77
CA GLU A 103 1.10 -2.29 12.52
C GLU A 103 2.15 -3.39 12.30
N LEU A 104 3.34 -3.06 11.78
CA LEU A 104 4.35 -4.03 11.34
C LEU A 104 4.66 -5.11 12.38
N ALA A 105 4.79 -4.72 13.65
CA ALA A 105 5.10 -5.64 14.75
C ALA A 105 4.01 -6.68 15.03
N ASP A 106 2.77 -6.38 14.65
CA ASP A 106 1.58 -7.21 14.90
C ASP A 106 1.10 -7.96 13.65
N LEU A 107 1.73 -7.73 12.49
CA LEU A 107 1.37 -8.41 11.26
C LEU A 107 1.72 -9.91 11.31
N PRO A 108 0.99 -10.74 10.54
CA PRO A 108 1.43 -12.11 10.28
C PRO A 108 2.87 -12.13 9.73
N PRO A 109 3.73 -13.08 10.14
CA PRO A 109 5.15 -13.08 9.76
C PRO A 109 5.39 -13.01 8.24
N ASP A 110 4.60 -13.74 7.45
CA ASP A 110 4.71 -13.75 6.00
C ASP A 110 4.25 -12.44 5.34
N ALA A 111 3.30 -11.74 5.96
CA ALA A 111 2.88 -10.41 5.54
C ALA A 111 3.92 -9.34 5.91
N ALA A 112 4.53 -9.43 7.10
CA ALA A 112 5.61 -8.55 7.53
C ALA A 112 6.83 -8.68 6.61
N GLU A 113 7.24 -9.91 6.29
CA GLU A 113 8.33 -10.19 5.36
C GLU A 113 8.04 -9.61 3.96
N LEU A 114 6.83 -9.84 3.44
CA LEU A 114 6.40 -9.28 2.15
C LEU A 114 6.40 -7.75 2.17
N LEU A 115 5.93 -7.13 3.26
CA LEU A 115 5.90 -5.68 3.42
C LEU A 115 7.32 -5.11 3.38
N MET A 116 8.24 -5.67 4.17
CA MET A 116 9.63 -5.26 4.21
C MET A 116 10.30 -5.42 2.84
N ALA A 117 10.14 -6.57 2.18
CA ALA A 117 10.69 -6.81 0.85
C ALA A 117 10.10 -5.87 -0.22
N THR A 118 8.84 -5.46 -0.05
CA THR A 118 8.20 -4.47 -0.94
C THR A 118 8.80 -3.09 -0.73
N MET A 119 8.96 -2.66 0.52
CA MET A 119 9.60 -1.38 0.86
C MET A 119 11.04 -1.33 0.38
N GLU A 120 11.81 -2.41 0.59
CA GLU A 120 13.18 -2.54 0.12
C GLU A 120 13.25 -2.46 -1.41
N ARG A 121 12.38 -3.18 -2.13
CA ARG A 121 12.33 -3.10 -3.60
C ARG A 121 12.04 -1.69 -4.11
N GLN A 122 11.13 -0.97 -3.46
CA GLN A 122 10.85 0.42 -3.83
C GLN A 122 12.07 1.31 -3.55
N TRP A 123 12.69 1.14 -2.38
CA TRP A 123 13.91 1.86 -2.01
C TRP A 123 15.07 1.61 -2.99
N THR A 124 15.32 0.35 -3.36
CA THR A 124 16.33 -0.01 -4.37
C THR A 124 16.02 0.62 -5.72
N ALA A 125 14.75 0.59 -6.16
CA ALA A 125 14.35 1.25 -7.40
C ALA A 125 14.60 2.76 -7.39
N PHE A 126 14.48 3.42 -6.23
CA PHE A 126 14.83 4.83 -6.10
C PHE A 126 16.34 5.08 -6.20
N ILE A 127 17.18 4.15 -5.73
CA ILE A 127 18.64 4.30 -5.65
C ILE A 127 19.33 3.95 -6.95
N ASP A 128 18.84 2.93 -7.66
CA ASP A 128 19.37 2.52 -8.96
C ASP A 128 19.00 3.52 -10.09
N SER A 129 18.23 4.57 -9.77
CA SER A 129 18.01 5.74 -10.64
C SER A 129 19.36 6.40 -10.98
N PRO A 130 19.58 6.84 -12.23
CA PRO A 130 20.90 7.27 -12.76
C PRO A 130 21.55 8.54 -12.12
N ASP A 131 21.16 8.96 -10.92
CA ASP A 131 21.44 10.29 -10.36
C ASP A 131 22.80 10.46 -9.63
N GLY A 132 23.79 9.56 -9.79
CA GLY A 132 25.13 9.75 -9.21
C GLY A 132 25.17 9.85 -7.67
N ALA A 133 26.28 10.37 -7.10
CA ALA A 133 26.54 10.41 -5.66
C ALA A 133 25.34 10.93 -4.82
N GLY A 134 25.06 10.27 -3.68
CA GLY A 134 23.94 10.62 -2.79
C GLY A 134 22.60 9.94 -3.11
N ALA A 135 22.58 8.94 -3.99
CA ALA A 135 21.39 8.19 -4.36
C ALA A 135 20.66 7.55 -3.17
N GLU A 136 21.39 6.95 -2.22
CA GLU A 136 20.82 6.36 -1.00
C GLU A 136 20.01 7.37 -0.18
N ARG A 137 20.55 8.58 0.02
CA ARG A 137 19.87 9.65 0.76
C ARG A 137 18.60 10.09 0.04
N ARG A 138 18.67 10.29 -1.29
CA ARG A 138 17.50 10.69 -2.09
C ARG A 138 16.43 9.62 -2.14
N GLY A 139 16.80 8.35 -2.31
CA GLY A 139 15.83 7.25 -2.30
C GLY A 139 15.17 7.07 -0.93
N THR A 140 15.91 7.31 0.15
CA THR A 140 15.36 7.33 1.51
C THR A 140 14.37 8.47 1.70
N VAL A 141 14.72 9.70 1.28
CA VAL A 141 13.82 10.86 1.33
C VAL A 141 12.58 10.64 0.46
N ALA A 142 12.74 10.07 -0.74
CA ALA A 142 11.64 9.81 -1.65
C ALA A 142 10.63 8.82 -1.08
N LEU A 143 11.10 7.70 -0.51
CA LEU A 143 10.22 6.71 0.13
C LEU A 143 9.55 7.30 1.38
N ALA A 144 10.30 8.05 2.20
CA ALA A 144 9.77 8.72 3.38
C ALA A 144 8.69 9.75 3.01
N LEU A 145 8.90 10.55 1.95
CA LEU A 145 7.90 11.47 1.43
C LEU A 145 6.70 10.71 0.87
N GLN A 146 6.90 9.69 0.03
CA GLN A 146 5.80 8.93 -0.57
C GLN A 146 4.85 8.38 0.50
N TYR A 147 5.39 7.79 1.56
CA TYR A 147 4.59 7.20 2.64
C TYR A 147 4.08 8.25 3.63
N GLY A 148 4.89 9.25 3.95
CA GLY A 148 4.53 10.36 4.82
C GLY A 148 3.39 11.20 4.25
N LEU A 149 3.46 11.57 2.96
CA LEU A 149 2.42 12.34 2.27
C LEU A 149 1.10 11.57 2.23
N ALA A 150 1.12 10.27 1.92
CA ALA A 150 -0.08 9.43 1.94
C ALA A 150 -0.70 9.32 3.34
N THR A 151 0.14 9.24 4.37
CA THR A 151 -0.31 9.19 5.77
C THR A 151 -0.92 10.53 6.21
N LEU A 152 -0.25 11.65 5.91
CA LEU A 152 -0.71 12.99 6.28
C LEU A 152 -1.99 13.37 5.52
N PHE A 153 -2.10 13.02 4.25
CA PHE A 153 -3.31 13.24 3.45
C PHE A 153 -4.50 12.47 4.04
N ALA A 154 -4.29 11.19 4.39
CA ALA A 154 -5.32 10.38 5.07
C ALA A 154 -5.70 10.91 6.46
N ALA A 155 -4.81 11.64 7.12
CA ALA A 155 -5.07 12.34 8.38
C ALA A 155 -5.80 13.69 8.20
N GLY A 156 -6.12 14.08 6.95
CA GLY A 156 -6.87 15.30 6.63
C GLY A 156 -5.99 16.55 6.44
N VAL A 157 -4.67 16.40 6.32
CA VAL A 157 -3.79 17.53 6.02
C VAL A 157 -4.08 18.05 4.60
N PRO A 158 -4.34 19.36 4.41
CA PRO A 158 -4.61 19.94 3.10
C PRO A 158 -3.50 19.64 2.08
N LEU A 159 -3.91 19.25 0.87
CA LEU A 159 -2.98 18.89 -0.21
C LEU A 159 -2.01 20.01 -0.57
N GLU A 160 -2.40 21.28 -0.43
CA GLU A 160 -1.55 22.45 -0.66
C GLU A 160 -0.29 22.44 0.22
N ILE A 161 -0.42 22.10 1.50
CA ILE A 161 0.71 22.03 2.46
C ILE A 161 1.65 20.87 2.11
N LEU A 162 1.07 19.75 1.70
CA LEU A 162 1.82 18.54 1.32
C LEU A 162 2.63 18.75 0.04
N GLN A 163 2.12 19.55 -0.89
CA GLN A 163 2.82 19.88 -2.13
C GLN A 163 4.08 20.71 -1.87
N ASP A 164 3.98 21.75 -1.04
CA ASP A 164 5.11 22.63 -0.72
C ASP A 164 6.29 21.85 -0.13
N THR A 165 5.99 20.90 0.75
CA THR A 165 6.97 20.00 1.39
C THR A 165 7.72 19.15 0.36
N ALA A 166 7.02 18.60 -0.63
CA ALA A 166 7.62 17.77 -1.68
C ALA A 166 8.42 18.59 -2.72
N SER A 167 8.12 19.88 -2.88
CA SER A 167 8.90 20.80 -3.73
C SER A 167 10.16 21.35 -3.06
N ALA A 168 10.19 21.45 -1.73
CA ALA A 168 11.34 21.95 -0.99
C ALA A 168 12.60 21.06 -1.13
N GLU A 169 12.41 19.74 -1.25
CA GLU A 169 13.47 18.74 -1.44
C GLU A 169 14.03 18.68 -2.87
N ARG A 170 13.59 19.57 -3.77
CA ARG A 170 13.99 19.61 -5.18
C ARG A 170 15.16 20.58 -5.47
N LYS A 171 15.64 21.30 -4.46
CA LYS A 171 16.81 22.19 -4.51
C LYS A 171 18.04 21.51 -3.94
#